data_AF-A0AA96GGI3-F1
#
_entry.id   AF-A0AA96GGI3-F1
#
_cell.length_a   1.000
_cell.length_b   1.000
_cell.length_c   1.000
_cell.angle_alpha   90.00
_cell.angle_beta   90.00
_cell.angle_gamma   90.00
#
_symmetry.space_group_name_H-M   'P 1'
#
loop_
_entity.id
_entity.type
_entity.pdbx_description
1 polymer ?
#
loop_
_entity_poly.entity_id
_entity_poly.type
_entity_poly.pdbx_seq_one_letter_code
_entity_poly.pdbx_strand_id
1 'polypeptide(L)'
;MARSIAEHTLSRVCDYLSAMGVELTREVTLRALTLVEAGLASQQEDPLQFVMTRIHDHFALQNPPLPTTAPPITRGSMSFNP
;
A
#
# COMPACT_ATOMS: atom_id res chain seq x y z
N MET A 1 0.46 14.26 24.18
CA MET A 1 1.68 14.85 23.58
C MET A 1 1.46 14.92 22.07
N ALA A 2 1.84 16.03 21.42
CA ALA A 2 1.76 16.11 19.96
C ALA A 2 2.83 15.17 19.37
N ARG A 3 2.43 14.24 18.49
CA ARG A 3 3.37 13.41 17.72
C ARG A 3 4.11 14.28 16.72
N SER A 4 5.39 14.00 16.49
CA SER A 4 6.12 14.64 15.40
C SER A 4 5.59 14.16 14.05
N ILE A 5 5.84 14.95 12.99
CA ILE A 5 5.50 14.55 11.61
C ILE A 5 6.20 13.23 11.27
N ALA A 6 7.46 13.06 11.67
CA ALA A 6 8.23 11.83 11.45
C ALA A 6 7.56 10.60 12.09
N GLU A 7 7.17 10.71 13.37
CA GLU A 7 6.47 9.62 14.08
C GLU A 7 5.11 9.32 13.46
N HIS A 8 4.38 10.35 13.02
CA HIS A 8 3.11 10.17 12.35
C HIS A 8 3.29 9.43 11.02
N THR A 9 4.20 9.88 10.17
CA THR A 9 4.48 9.27 8.87
C THR A 9 4.94 7.83 9.02
N LEU A 10 5.89 7.55 9.92
CA LEU A 10 6.35 6.18 10.17
C LEU A 10 5.22 5.28 10.66
N SER A 11 4.39 5.75 11.59
CA SER A 11 3.22 5.00 12.08
C SER A 11 2.30 4.62 10.91
N ARG A 12 2.00 5.56 10.01
CA ARG A 12 1.16 5.30 8.83
C ARG A 12 1.77 4.30 7.87
N VAL A 13 3.08 4.35 7.65
CA VAL A 13 3.80 3.39 6.80
C VAL A 13 3.73 1.99 7.40
N CYS A 14 4.01 1.85 8.69
CA CYS A 14 3.93 0.55 9.37
C CYS A 14 2.51 -0.04 9.36
N ASP A 15 1.49 0.80 9.60
CA ASP A 15 0.08 0.39 9.51
C ASP A 15 -0.25 -0.11 8.10
N TYR A 16 0.17 0.62 7.07
CA TYR A 16 -0.07 0.27 5.67
C TYR A 16 0.63 -1.04 5.28
N LEU A 17 1.91 -1.20 5.62
CA LEU A 17 2.67 -2.42 5.36
C LEU A 17 2.02 -3.65 6.04
N SER A 18 1.60 -3.49 7.29
CA SER A 18 0.90 -4.54 8.04
C SER A 18 -0.43 -4.91 7.40
N ALA A 19 -1.21 -3.91 6.96
CA ALA A 19 -2.46 -4.12 6.25
C ALA A 19 -2.27 -4.84 4.90
N MET A 20 -1.11 -4.67 4.27
CA MET A 20 -0.72 -5.38 3.04
C MET A 20 -0.09 -6.75 3.28
N GLY A 21 -0.08 -7.23 4.53
CA GLY A 21 0.47 -8.54 4.89
C GLY A 21 1.99 -8.59 4.92
N VAL A 22 2.67 -7.45 4.93
CA VAL A 22 4.12 -7.38 5.13
C VAL A 22 4.41 -7.52 6.63
N GLU A 23 5.21 -8.51 7.00
CA GLU A 23 5.67 -8.66 8.37
C GLU A 23 6.64 -7.53 8.75
N LEU A 24 6.38 -6.84 9.86
CA LEU A 24 7.22 -5.75 10.36
C LEU A 24 8.48 -6.27 11.06
N THR A 25 9.32 -6.96 10.31
CA THR A 25 10.64 -7.38 10.80
C THR A 25 11.53 -6.17 11.06
N ARG A 26 12.67 -6.40 11.73
CA ARG A 26 13.68 -5.36 11.94
C ARG A 26 14.16 -4.75 10.62
N GLU A 27 14.37 -5.57 9.60
CA GLU A 27 14.84 -5.10 8.29
C GLU A 27 13.79 -4.21 7.60
N VAL A 28 12.53 -4.64 7.61
CA VAL A 28 11.40 -3.87 7.04
C VAL A 28 11.27 -2.53 7.76
N THR A 29 11.34 -2.53 9.09
CA THR A 29 11.25 -1.31 9.90
C THR A 29 12.40 -0.35 9.61
N LEU A 30 13.64 -0.85 9.49
CA LEU A 30 14.80 -0.02 9.13
C LEU A 30 14.64 0.58 7.72
N ARG A 31 14.16 -0.20 6.76
CA ARG A 31 13.91 0.30 5.40
C ARG A 31 12.80 1.36 5.37
N ALA A 32 11.75 1.18 6.17
CA ALA A 32 10.68 2.17 6.33
C ALA A 32 11.20 3.48 6.93
N LEU A 33 12.06 3.39 7.95
CA LEU A 33 12.74 4.55 8.55
C LEU A 33 13.57 5.32 7.52
N THR A 34 14.38 4.65 6.71
CA THR A 34 15.17 5.29 5.64
C THR A 34 14.27 6.00 4.62
N LEU A 35 13.13 5.40 4.27
CA LEU A 35 12.20 6.02 3.34
C LEU A 35 11.53 7.27 3.96
N VAL A 36 11.14 7.21 5.24
CA VAL A 36 10.60 8.37 5.96
C VAL A 36 11.63 9.48 6.07
N GLU A 37 12.89 9.16 6.38
CA GLU A 37 14.00 10.10 6.40
C GLU A 37 14.16 10.80 5.05
N ALA A 38 14.15 10.06 3.94
CA ALA A 38 14.21 10.63 2.60
C ALA A 38 13.01 11.55 2.31
N GLY A 39 11.81 11.18 2.77
CA GLY A 39 10.61 12.03 2.66
C GLY A 39 10.73 13.34 3.42
N LEU A 40 11.28 13.30 4.65
CA LEU A 40 11.53 14.51 5.44
C LEU A 40 12.62 15.39 4.81
N ALA A 41 13.66 14.79 4.24
CA ALA A 41 14.75 15.50 3.58
C ALA A 41 14.33 16.14 2.24
N SER A 42 13.26 15.62 1.61
CA SER A 42 12.80 16.09 0.29
C SER A 42 12.19 17.50 0.26
N GLN A 43 12.02 18.15 1.42
CA GLN A 43 11.38 19.47 1.58
C GLN A 43 9.96 19.56 0.96
N GLN A 44 9.30 18.42 0.74
CA GLN A 44 7.90 18.37 0.35
C GLN A 44 7.01 18.86 1.50
N GLU A 45 5.88 19.48 1.15
CA GLU A 45 4.91 19.97 2.13
C GLU A 45 4.30 18.82 2.96
N ASP A 46 4.10 17.66 2.34
CA ASP A 46 3.67 16.42 3.00
C ASP A 46 4.65 15.25 2.77
N PRO A 47 5.52 14.94 3.76
CA PRO A 47 6.39 13.79 3.72
C PRO A 47 5.65 12.45 3.58
N LEU A 48 4.41 12.34 4.06
CA LEU A 48 3.63 11.12 3.94
C LEU A 48 3.28 10.81 2.49
N GLN A 49 2.84 11.82 1.73
CA GLN A 49 2.59 11.68 0.29
C GLN A 49 3.85 11.24 -0.47
N PHE A 50 5.01 11.83 -0.16
CA PHE A 50 6.27 11.43 -0.77
C PHE A 50 6.59 9.94 -0.52
N VAL A 51 6.39 9.48 0.72
CA VAL A 51 6.68 8.11 1.12
C VAL A 51 5.71 7.13 0.46
N MET A 52 4.40 7.42 0.50
CA MET A 52 3.37 6.54 -0.03
C MET A 52 3.45 6.36 -1.55
N THR A 53 3.93 7.36 -2.29
CA THR A 53 4.14 7.25 -3.74
C THR A 53 5.30 6.32 -4.11
N ARG A 54 6.26 6.11 -3.21
CA ARG A 54 7.46 5.29 -3.45
C ARG A 54 7.47 3.97 -2.70
N ILE A 55 6.48 3.72 -1.84
CA ILE A 55 6.48 2.54 -0.98
C ILE A 55 6.55 1.22 -1.78
N HIS A 56 5.94 1.18 -2.96
CA HIS A 56 6.00 0.03 -3.87
C HIS A 56 7.39 -0.22 -4.46
N ASP A 57 8.26 0.79 -4.53
CA ASP A 57 9.64 0.65 -5.02
C ASP A 57 10.55 -0.01 -3.98
N HIS A 58 10.17 0.09 -2.70
CA HIS A 58 10.97 -0.39 -1.56
C HIS A 58 10.48 -1.71 -0.97
N PHE A 59 9.20 -2.04 -1.15
CA PHE A 59 8.54 -3.20 -0.56
C PHE A 59 7.80 -4.00 -1.63
N ALA A 60 7.97 -5.33 -1.62
CA ALA A 60 7.21 -6.24 -2.46
C ALA A 60 5.79 -6.39 -1.89
N LEU A 61 4.90 -5.46 -2.26
CA LEU A 61 3.52 -5.45 -1.81
C LEU A 61 2.69 -6.42 -2.65
N GLN A 62 1.91 -7.27 -1.98
CA GLN A 62 0.96 -8.12 -2.67
C GLN A 62 -0.10 -7.22 -3.32
N ASN A 63 -0.35 -7.41 -4.62
CA ASN A 63 -1.43 -6.71 -5.30
C ASN A 63 -2.65 -7.62 -5.31
N PRO A 64 -3.58 -7.51 -4.33
CA PRO A 64 -4.71 -8.42 -4.27
C PRO A 64 -5.51 -8.32 -5.57
N PRO A 65 -6.00 -9.46 -6.11
CA PRO A 65 -6.83 -9.43 -7.30
C PRO A 65 -8.06 -8.58 -7.02
N LEU A 66 -8.35 -7.64 -7.91
CA LEU A 66 -9.55 -6.82 -7.82
C LEU A 66 -10.79 -7.74 -7.85
N PRO A 67 -11.83 -7.44 -7.06
CA PRO A 67 -13.08 -8.17 -7.15
C PRO A 67 -13.62 -8.06 -8.58
N THR A 68 -13.98 -9.20 -9.18
CA THR A 68 -14.60 -9.23 -10.49
C THR A 68 -15.89 -8.43 -10.47
N THR A 69 -15.97 -7.41 -11.33
CA THR A 69 -17.06 -6.41 -11.36
C THR A 69 -18.39 -6.96 -11.84
N ALA A 70 -18.43 -8.19 -12.37
CA ALA A 70 -19.64 -8.88 -12.75
C ALA A 70 -19.45 -10.41 -12.65
N PRO A 71 -20.52 -11.17 -12.40
CA PRO A 71 -20.48 -12.62 -12.59
C PRO A 71 -20.12 -12.95 -14.06
N PRO A 72 -19.39 -14.04 -14.31
CA PRO A 72 -19.08 -14.46 -15.67
C PRO A 72 -20.38 -14.69 -16.46
N ILE A 73 -20.51 -14.03 -17.62
CA ILE A 73 -21.69 -14.17 -18.49
C ILE A 73 -21.66 -15.55 -19.14
N THR A 74 -22.44 -16.49 -18.62
CA THR A 74 -22.72 -17.75 -19.30
C THR A 74 -23.84 -17.51 -20.31
N ARG A 75 -23.53 -17.57 -21.61
CA ARG A 75 -24.55 -17.54 -22.67
C ARG A 75 -25.37 -18.82 -22.62
N GLY A 76 -26.47 -18.82 -21.87
CA GLY A 76 -27.49 -19.85 -21.95
C GLY A 76 -28.08 -19.83 -23.35
N SER A 77 -27.74 -20.83 -24.17
CA SER A 77 -28.39 -21.03 -25.46
C SER A 77 -29.87 -21.33 -25.23
N MET A 78 -30.76 -20.38 -25.52
CA MET A 78 -32.17 -20.69 -25.69
C MET A 78 -32.32 -21.51 -26.97
N SER A 79 -32.42 -22.83 -26.83
CA SER A 79 -32.84 -23.69 -27.93
C SER A 79 -34.33 -23.45 -28.20
N PHE A 80 -34.65 -22.66 -29.21
CA PHE A 80 -35.97 -22.73 -29.84
C PHE A 80 -35.98 -23.98 -30.71
N ASN A 81 -36.71 -25.01 -30.26
CA ASN A 81 -37.03 -26.15 -31.09
C ASN A 81 -38.21 -25.75 -32.02
N PRO A 82 -38.18 -26.10 -33.31
CA PRO A 82 -39.23 -25.73 -34.27
C PRO A 82 -40.58 -26.41 -33.99
#